data_AF-A0A3D0LWY4-F1
#
_entry.id   AF-A0A3D0LWY4-F1
#
_cell.length_a   1.000
_cell.length_b   1.000
_cell.length_c   1.000
_cell.angle_alpha   90.00
_cell.angle_beta   90.00
_cell.angle_gamma   90.00
#
_symmetry.space_group_name_H-M   'P 1'
#
loop_
_entity.id
_entity.type
_entity.pdbx_description
1 polymer ?
#
loop_
_entity_poly.entity_id
_entity_poly.type
_entity_poly.pdbx_seq_one_letter_code
_entity_poly.pdbx_strand_id
1 'polypeptide(L)'
;MPRQAAAVAFYTLLEGLRNRLVWLAVLAGLAGVAASMFLRGLAVAEGAQIQVVLLAAFLRLAGVFITAVFVVTTMTREFHDQAAALVLSLPLSRAAYLCGKLAGFMLAAAVIGVLFALLAALPASGGQWLPWGLSLICELWIVAAFSLLCALTFNQIAAALGASLGFYLLARTIAVVQLMAHTPLMFAHTASHRFIVAALDAVAFALPRLDEFTRSEWLV
;
A
#
# COMPACT_ATOMS: atom_id res chain seq x y z
N MET A 1 -10.81 -28.94 8.34
CA MET A 1 -11.43 -27.72 7.77
C MET A 1 -10.47 -26.52 7.66
N PRO A 2 -9.60 -26.14 8.65
CA PRO A 2 -8.69 -24.98 8.47
C PRO A 2 -7.52 -25.24 7.51
N ARG A 3 -7.09 -26.51 7.35
CA ARG A 3 -5.96 -26.90 6.49
C ARG A 3 -6.19 -26.65 4.98
N GLN A 4 -7.44 -26.77 4.50
CA GLN A 4 -7.74 -26.57 3.08
C GLN A 4 -7.76 -25.09 2.71
N ALA A 5 -8.27 -24.22 3.59
CA ALA A 5 -8.20 -22.76 3.43
C ALA A 5 -6.74 -22.26 3.46
N ALA A 6 -5.91 -22.82 4.35
CA ALA A 6 -4.48 -22.51 4.41
C ALA A 6 -3.73 -23.01 3.16
N ALA A 7 -4.08 -24.19 2.63
CA ALA A 7 -3.46 -24.72 1.42
C ALA A 7 -3.78 -23.85 0.19
N VAL A 8 -5.04 -23.45 0.00
CA VAL A 8 -5.41 -22.54 -1.11
C VAL A 8 -4.68 -21.20 -0.95
N ALA A 9 -4.61 -20.64 0.26
CA ALA A 9 -3.85 -19.42 0.53
C ALA A 9 -2.36 -19.56 0.18
N PHE A 10 -1.75 -20.70 0.53
CA PHE A 10 -0.35 -21.00 0.20
C PHE A 10 -0.14 -21.22 -1.30
N TYR A 11 -1.08 -21.84 -2.01
CA TYR A 11 -0.96 -22.03 -3.45
C TYR A 11 -1.12 -20.72 -4.22
N THR A 12 -2.07 -19.84 -3.85
CA THR A 12 -2.18 -18.50 -4.43
C THR A 12 -0.92 -17.67 -4.16
N LEU A 13 -0.35 -17.83 -2.97
CA LEU A 13 0.91 -17.20 -2.57
C LEU A 13 2.10 -17.73 -3.36
N LEU A 14 2.17 -19.04 -3.58
CA LEU A 14 3.23 -19.67 -4.37
C LEU A 14 3.10 -19.33 -5.86
N GLU A 15 1.89 -19.21 -6.39
CA GLU A 15 1.60 -18.75 -7.76
C GLU A 15 2.07 -17.30 -7.96
N GLY A 16 1.81 -16.43 -6.97
CA GLY A 16 2.21 -15.02 -6.96
C GLY A 16 3.72 -14.80 -6.73
N LEU A 17 4.34 -15.57 -5.84
CA LEU A 17 5.79 -15.53 -5.59
C LEU A 17 6.59 -16.13 -6.76
N ARG A 18 6.03 -17.11 -7.48
CA ARG A 18 6.72 -17.77 -8.59
C ARG A 18 6.63 -17.00 -9.90
N ASN A 19 5.72 -16.05 -10.05
CA ASN A 19 5.48 -15.40 -11.33
C ASN A 19 5.69 -13.88 -11.31
N ARG A 20 6.79 -13.41 -11.94
CA ARG A 20 7.17 -12.03 -12.35
C ARG A 20 7.02 -10.85 -11.38
N LEU A 21 6.17 -10.90 -10.35
CA LEU A 21 5.86 -9.81 -9.43
C LEU A 21 6.98 -9.55 -8.44
N VAL A 22 7.56 -10.61 -7.88
CA VAL A 22 8.78 -10.48 -7.07
C VAL A 22 9.90 -9.86 -7.90
N TRP A 23 9.99 -10.23 -9.18
CA TRP A 23 10.93 -9.63 -10.12
C TRP A 23 10.63 -8.15 -10.41
N LEU A 24 9.35 -7.78 -10.61
CA LEU A 24 8.94 -6.39 -10.77
C LEU A 24 9.22 -5.56 -9.51
N ALA A 25 8.98 -6.11 -8.32
CA ALA A 25 9.27 -5.45 -7.05
C ALA A 25 10.78 -5.25 -6.83
N VAL A 26 11.58 -6.28 -7.13
CA VAL A 26 13.05 -6.18 -7.09
C VAL A 26 13.56 -5.15 -8.10
N LEU A 27 13.05 -5.16 -9.34
CA LEU A 27 13.47 -4.24 -10.39
C LEU A 27 13.07 -2.79 -10.07
N ALA A 28 11.85 -2.57 -9.56
CA ALA A 28 11.41 -1.27 -9.08
C ALA A 28 12.24 -0.78 -7.87
N GLY A 29 12.54 -1.67 -6.92
CA GLY A 29 13.40 -1.37 -5.78
C GLY A 29 14.82 -0.99 -6.21
N LEU A 30 15.42 -1.75 -7.13
CA LEU A 30 16.74 -1.45 -7.70
C LEU A 30 16.76 -0.13 -8.47
N ALA A 31 15.73 0.15 -9.27
CA ALA A 31 15.60 1.41 -9.98
C ALA A 31 15.50 2.60 -9.00
N GLY A 32 14.76 2.43 -7.89
CA GLY A 32 14.68 3.41 -6.81
C GLY A 32 16.04 3.66 -6.16
N VAL A 33 16.76 2.60 -5.78
CA VAL A 33 18.10 2.72 -5.21
C VAL A 33 19.07 3.39 -6.18
N ALA A 34 19.05 3.03 -7.45
CA ALA A 34 19.89 3.65 -8.48
C ALA A 34 19.59 5.14 -8.65
N ALA A 35 18.31 5.52 -8.73
CA ALA A 35 17.90 6.92 -8.83
C ALA A 35 18.32 7.72 -7.58
N SER A 36 18.13 7.15 -6.38
CA SER A 36 18.53 7.79 -5.13
C SER A 36 20.05 7.93 -5.00
N MET A 37 20.83 6.95 -5.45
CA MET A 37 22.30 7.04 -5.48
C MET A 37 22.79 8.12 -6.45
N PHE A 38 22.11 8.30 -7.60
CA PHE A 38 22.41 9.38 -8.53
C PHE A 38 22.18 10.75 -7.89
N LEU A 39 21.07 10.93 -7.16
CA LEU A 39 20.77 12.18 -6.45
C LEU A 39 21.79 12.48 -5.34
N ARG A 40 22.31 11.47 -4.65
CA ARG A 40 23.37 11.64 -3.66
C ARG A 40 24.61 12.32 -4.26
N GLY A 41 24.96 11.98 -5.50
CA GLY A 41 26.11 12.54 -6.20
C GLY A 41 25.91 14.00 -6.66
N LEU A 42 24.67 14.46 -6.78
CA LEU A 42 24.34 15.83 -7.22
C LEU A 42 24.23 16.84 -6.06
N ALA A 43 24.02 16.36 -4.84
CA ALA A 43 23.77 17.21 -3.67
C ALA A 43 25.05 17.47 -2.87
N VAL A 44 25.74 18.58 -3.18
CA VAL A 44 27.04 18.97 -2.61
C VAL A 44 26.96 19.44 -1.13
N ALA A 45 25.78 19.74 -0.59
CA ALA A 45 25.66 20.32 0.77
C ALA A 45 25.01 19.41 1.84
N GLU A 46 23.99 18.59 1.54
CA GLU A 46 23.33 17.67 2.51
C GLU A 46 22.78 16.40 1.83
N GLY A 47 23.59 15.77 0.97
CA GLY A 47 23.10 14.71 0.08
C GLY A 47 22.55 13.44 0.76
N ALA A 48 23.00 13.11 1.97
CA ALA A 48 22.57 11.87 2.64
C ALA A 48 21.13 11.92 3.17
N GLN A 49 20.74 13.03 3.80
CA GLN A 49 19.40 13.19 4.39
C GLN A 49 18.33 13.26 3.30
N ILE A 50 18.57 14.06 2.25
CA ILE A 50 17.66 14.20 1.11
C ILE A 50 17.51 12.87 0.35
N GLN A 51 18.61 12.12 0.20
CA GLN A 51 18.58 10.80 -0.43
C GLN A 51 17.66 9.82 0.29
N VAL A 52 17.77 9.72 1.62
CA VAL A 52 17.00 8.75 2.41
C VAL A 52 15.51 9.09 2.41
N VAL A 53 15.16 10.37 2.56
CA VAL A 53 13.76 10.84 2.51
C VAL A 53 13.11 10.52 1.16
N LEU A 54 13.82 10.79 0.06
CA LEU A 54 13.28 10.55 -1.28
C LEU A 54 13.22 9.06 -1.62
N LEU A 55 14.25 8.27 -1.26
CA LEU A 55 14.23 6.82 -1.42
C LEU A 55 13.04 6.21 -0.68
N ALA A 56 12.82 6.62 0.57
CA ALA A 56 11.70 6.15 1.38
C ALA A 56 10.35 6.52 0.74
N ALA A 57 10.20 7.74 0.18
CA ALA A 57 8.98 8.15 -0.51
C ALA A 57 8.74 7.34 -1.79
N PHE A 58 9.79 7.08 -2.57
CA PHE A 58 9.72 6.28 -3.78
C PHE A 58 9.36 4.82 -3.50
N LEU A 59 10.02 4.18 -2.53
CA LEU A 59 9.71 2.80 -2.11
C LEU A 59 8.27 2.66 -1.63
N ARG A 60 7.75 3.63 -0.89
CA ARG A 60 6.34 3.66 -0.45
C ARG A 60 5.38 3.65 -1.63
N LEU A 61 5.50 4.63 -2.54
CA LEU A 61 4.63 4.73 -3.72
C LEU A 61 4.72 3.49 -4.61
N ALA A 62 5.93 2.99 -4.83
CA ALA A 62 6.14 1.76 -5.58
C ALA A 62 5.47 0.55 -4.91
N GLY A 63 5.57 0.42 -3.59
CA GLY A 63 5.05 -0.72 -2.84
C GLY A 63 3.52 -0.77 -2.88
N VAL A 64 2.89 0.39 -2.68
CA VAL A 64 1.43 0.55 -2.77
C VAL A 64 0.95 0.25 -4.18
N PHE A 65 1.59 0.82 -5.21
CA PHE A 65 1.22 0.60 -6.60
C PHE A 65 1.35 -0.88 -7.00
N ILE A 66 2.46 -1.53 -6.67
CA ILE A 66 2.70 -2.94 -6.98
C ILE A 66 1.68 -3.83 -6.27
N THR A 67 1.40 -3.56 -4.98
CA THR A 67 0.44 -4.34 -4.20
C THR A 67 -0.98 -4.19 -4.76
N ALA A 68 -1.41 -2.97 -5.09
CA ALA A 68 -2.72 -2.73 -5.68
C ALA A 68 -2.87 -3.43 -7.05
N VAL A 69 -1.89 -3.26 -7.94
CA VAL A 69 -1.87 -3.95 -9.24
C VAL A 69 -1.90 -5.45 -9.08
N PHE A 70 -1.12 -6.00 -8.14
CA PHE A 70 -1.09 -7.44 -7.88
C PHE A 70 -2.45 -7.98 -7.44
N VAL A 71 -3.06 -7.35 -6.42
CA VAL A 71 -4.34 -7.79 -5.87
C VAL A 71 -5.44 -7.71 -6.93
N VAL A 72 -5.53 -6.58 -7.64
CA VAL A 72 -6.58 -6.37 -8.65
C VAL A 72 -6.40 -7.33 -9.82
N THR A 73 -5.20 -7.45 -10.38
CA THR A 73 -4.97 -8.32 -11.57
C THR A 73 -5.21 -9.79 -11.26
N THR A 74 -4.80 -10.26 -10.07
CA THR A 74 -5.04 -11.63 -9.61
C THR A 74 -6.53 -11.90 -9.45
N MET A 75 -7.27 -10.97 -8.83
CA MET A 75 -8.73 -11.07 -8.70
C MET A 75 -9.44 -11.10 -10.03
N THR A 76 -9.13 -10.14 -10.92
CA THR A 76 -9.82 -10.04 -12.20
C THR A 76 -9.54 -11.24 -13.10
N ARG A 77 -8.33 -11.82 -13.04
CA ARG A 77 -8.02 -13.07 -13.75
C ARG A 77 -8.87 -14.23 -13.25
N GLU A 78 -8.95 -14.41 -11.93
CA GLU A 78 -9.79 -15.46 -11.35
C GLU A 78 -11.28 -15.30 -11.69
N PHE A 79 -11.79 -14.06 -11.81
CA PHE A 79 -13.16 -13.81 -12.26
C PHE A 79 -13.37 -14.14 -13.74
N HIS A 80 -12.37 -13.91 -14.60
CA HIS A 80 -12.46 -14.21 -16.03
C HIS A 80 -12.30 -15.72 -16.33
N ASP A 81 -11.45 -16.44 -15.58
CA ASP A 81 -11.13 -17.85 -15.84
C ASP A 81 -12.20 -18.85 -15.35
N GLN A 82 -13.37 -18.38 -14.87
CA GLN A 82 -14.43 -19.22 -14.26
C GLN A 82 -13.93 -20.15 -13.12
N ALA A 83 -12.75 -19.90 -12.54
CA ALA A 83 -12.24 -20.64 -11.39
C ALA A 83 -13.20 -20.60 -10.19
N ALA A 84 -14.03 -19.55 -10.09
CA ALA A 84 -15.14 -19.44 -9.15
C ALA A 84 -16.16 -20.58 -9.28
N ALA A 85 -16.44 -21.09 -10.48
CA ALA A 85 -17.35 -22.22 -10.72
C ALA A 85 -16.75 -23.55 -10.24
N LEU A 86 -15.43 -23.72 -10.37
CA LEU A 86 -14.70 -24.88 -9.84
C LEU A 86 -14.63 -24.85 -8.30
N VAL A 87 -14.47 -23.66 -7.70
CA VAL A 87 -14.49 -23.46 -6.24
C VAL A 87 -15.90 -23.65 -5.67
N LEU A 88 -16.96 -23.30 -6.42
CA LEU A 88 -18.36 -23.57 -6.03
C LEU A 88 -18.72 -25.06 -6.06
N SER A 89 -17.95 -25.89 -6.77
CA SER A 89 -18.09 -27.35 -6.75
C SER A 89 -17.49 -28.01 -5.50
N LEU A 90 -16.69 -27.26 -4.73
CA LEU A 90 -16.19 -27.69 -3.42
C LEU A 90 -17.11 -27.17 -2.29
N PRO A 91 -17.31 -27.94 -1.20
CA PRO A 91 -18.08 -27.54 -0.03
C PRO A 91 -17.27 -26.56 0.85
N LEU A 92 -16.84 -25.44 0.28
CA LEU A 92 -16.10 -24.39 0.97
C LEU A 92 -17.06 -23.28 1.41
N SER A 93 -17.05 -22.95 2.70
CA SER A 93 -17.80 -21.80 3.20
C SER A 93 -17.23 -20.50 2.62
N ARG A 94 -18.10 -19.59 2.17
CA ARG A 94 -17.71 -18.31 1.54
C ARG A 94 -16.74 -17.49 2.40
N ALA A 95 -16.90 -17.55 3.73
CA ALA A 95 -16.03 -16.88 4.69
C ALA A 95 -14.60 -17.46 4.71
N ALA A 96 -14.46 -18.79 4.64
CA ALA A 96 -13.14 -19.44 4.63
C ALA A 96 -12.35 -19.13 3.36
N TYR A 97 -13.03 -19.04 2.20
CA TYR A 97 -12.41 -18.61 0.95
C TYR A 97 -11.90 -17.17 1.03
N LEU A 98 -12.72 -16.24 1.53
CA LEU A 98 -12.32 -14.84 1.68
C LEU A 98 -11.16 -14.67 2.67
N CYS A 99 -11.21 -15.34 3.83
CA CYS A 99 -10.15 -15.27 4.83
C CYS A 99 -8.83 -15.88 4.30
N GLY A 100 -8.88 -17.00 3.60
CA GLY A 100 -7.69 -17.60 2.99
C GLY A 100 -7.05 -16.68 1.94
N LYS A 101 -7.88 -16.02 1.12
CA LYS A 101 -7.41 -15.12 0.07
C LYS A 101 -6.82 -13.82 0.63
N LEU A 102 -7.48 -13.24 1.64
CA LEU A 102 -6.94 -12.11 2.39
C LEU A 102 -5.60 -12.45 3.03
N ALA A 103 -5.48 -13.62 3.68
CA ALA A 103 -4.22 -14.06 4.28
C ALA A 103 -3.10 -14.21 3.23
N GLY A 104 -3.41 -14.74 2.04
CA GLY A 104 -2.48 -14.81 0.92
C GLY A 104 -1.96 -13.45 0.47
N PHE A 105 -2.85 -12.45 0.31
CA PHE A 105 -2.42 -11.10 -0.05
C PHE A 105 -1.69 -10.36 1.07
N MET A 106 -2.09 -10.55 2.33
CA MET A 106 -1.38 -9.97 3.48
C MET A 106 0.05 -10.50 3.58
N LEU A 107 0.26 -11.80 3.37
CA LEU A 107 1.60 -12.37 3.35
C LEU A 107 2.41 -11.90 2.13
N ALA A 108 1.80 -11.79 0.94
CA ALA A 108 2.49 -11.26 -0.26
C ALA A 108 2.90 -9.78 -0.06
N ALA A 109 2.00 -8.96 0.49
CA ALA A 109 2.28 -7.59 0.89
C ALA A 109 3.39 -7.50 1.94
N ALA A 110 3.40 -8.43 2.91
CA ALA A 110 4.47 -8.51 3.91
C ALA A 110 5.83 -8.83 3.28
N VAL A 111 5.91 -9.74 2.30
CA VAL A 111 7.16 -10.05 1.58
C VAL A 111 7.69 -8.82 0.84
N ILE A 112 6.82 -8.07 0.15
CA ILE A 112 7.18 -6.81 -0.51
C ILE A 112 7.66 -5.77 0.51
N GLY A 113 6.93 -5.63 1.63
CA GLY A 113 7.29 -4.71 2.71
C GLY A 113 8.65 -5.02 3.34
N VAL A 114 8.95 -6.30 3.60
CA VAL A 114 10.25 -6.76 4.12
C VAL A 114 11.37 -6.48 3.12
N LEU A 115 11.14 -6.77 1.83
CA LEU A 115 12.13 -6.49 0.78
C LEU A 115 12.47 -4.99 0.73
N PHE A 116 11.44 -4.14 0.80
CA PHE A 116 11.62 -2.69 0.73
C PHE A 116 12.23 -2.12 2.01
N ALA A 117 11.90 -2.67 3.18
CA ALA A 117 12.57 -2.35 4.44
C ALA A 117 14.07 -2.69 4.38
N LEU A 118 14.43 -3.84 3.78
CA LEU A 118 15.82 -4.25 3.61
C LEU A 118 16.57 -3.33 2.63
N LEU A 119 15.93 -2.94 1.53
CA LEU A 119 16.48 -1.95 0.59
C LEU A 119 16.69 -0.58 1.24
N ALA A 120 15.77 -0.15 2.11
CA ALA A 120 15.87 1.09 2.87
C ALA A 120 16.96 1.04 3.97
N ALA A 121 17.36 -0.16 4.42
CA ALA A 121 18.45 -0.33 5.38
C ALA A 121 19.85 -0.10 4.77
N LEU A 122 20.01 -0.17 3.44
CA LEU A 122 21.30 0.01 2.77
C LEU A 122 21.91 1.42 2.99
N PRO A 123 21.16 2.53 2.86
CA PRO A 123 21.68 3.87 3.13
C PRO A 123 21.48 4.34 4.58
N ALA A 124 20.67 3.66 5.40
CA ALA A 124 20.35 4.08 6.76
C ALA A 124 21.37 3.53 7.77
N SER A 125 22.13 4.40 8.43
CA SER A 125 23.21 4.03 9.36
C SER A 125 22.75 3.74 10.80
N GLY A 126 21.48 3.38 11.04
CA GLY A 126 20.94 3.15 12.39
C GLY A 126 19.80 2.13 12.45
N GLY A 127 19.47 1.62 13.65
CA GLY A 127 18.41 0.62 13.87
C GLY A 127 16.96 1.09 13.66
N GLN A 128 16.77 2.29 13.11
CA GLN A 128 15.46 2.93 12.91
C GLN A 128 14.73 2.43 11.63
N TRP A 129 15.35 1.56 10.83
CA TRP A 129 14.71 0.90 9.69
C TRP A 129 13.61 -0.10 10.09
N LEU A 130 13.66 -0.66 11.32
CA LEU A 130 12.65 -1.59 11.84
C LEU A 130 11.25 -0.96 11.96
N PRO A 131 11.06 0.15 12.72
CA PRO A 131 9.75 0.76 12.87
C PRO A 131 9.21 1.28 11.53
N TRP A 132 10.09 1.76 10.64
CA TRP A 132 9.70 2.17 9.30
C TRP A 132 9.17 0.99 8.46
N GLY A 133 9.89 -0.13 8.44
CA GLY A 133 9.47 -1.33 7.72
C GLY A 133 8.18 -1.94 8.26
N LEU A 134 7.99 -1.96 9.58
CA LEU A 134 6.78 -2.47 10.21
C LEU A 134 5.57 -1.59 9.88
N SER A 135 5.75 -0.27 9.88
CA SER A 135 4.74 0.70 9.46
C SER A 135 4.35 0.52 7.98
N LEU A 136 5.33 0.31 7.10
CA LEU A 136 5.10 0.01 5.69
C LEU A 136 4.28 -1.27 5.49
N ILE A 137 4.55 -2.34 6.24
CA ILE A 137 3.78 -3.59 6.14
C ILE A 137 2.32 -3.35 6.53
N CYS A 138 2.06 -2.61 7.61
CA CYS A 138 0.70 -2.26 8.02
C CYS A 138 -0.02 -1.41 6.95
N GLU A 139 0.67 -0.43 6.35
CA GLU A 139 0.14 0.38 5.25
C GLU A 139 -0.24 -0.51 4.05
N LEU A 140 0.62 -1.45 3.67
CA LEU A 140 0.35 -2.38 2.57
C LEU A 140 -0.79 -3.34 2.86
N TRP A 141 -0.99 -3.77 4.12
CA TRP A 141 -2.14 -4.61 4.49
C TRP A 141 -3.48 -3.89 4.32
N ILE A 142 -3.55 -2.61 4.70
CA ILE A 142 -4.76 -1.80 4.52
C ILE A 142 -5.06 -1.63 3.03
N VAL A 143 -4.04 -1.29 2.23
CA VAL A 143 -4.17 -1.15 0.77
C VAL A 143 -4.59 -2.46 0.13
N ALA A 144 -4.02 -3.59 0.54
CA ALA A 144 -4.37 -4.91 0.01
C ALA A 144 -5.83 -5.28 0.30
N ALA A 145 -6.31 -5.05 1.54
CA ALA A 145 -7.69 -5.30 1.92
C ALA A 145 -8.68 -4.44 1.14
N PHE A 146 -8.38 -3.13 0.98
CA PHE A 146 -9.23 -2.22 0.22
C PHE A 146 -9.24 -2.53 -1.27
N SER A 147 -8.06 -2.82 -1.85
CA SER A 147 -7.94 -3.20 -3.26
C SER A 147 -8.71 -4.49 -3.57
N LEU A 148 -8.73 -5.44 -2.62
CA LEU A 148 -9.53 -6.65 -2.74
C LEU A 148 -11.03 -6.32 -2.78
N LEU A 149 -11.50 -5.46 -1.87
CA LEU A 149 -12.89 -5.01 -1.86
C LEU A 149 -13.27 -4.33 -3.18
N CYS A 150 -12.43 -3.41 -3.69
CA CYS A 150 -12.65 -2.77 -4.98
C CYS A 150 -12.67 -3.76 -6.14
N ALA A 151 -11.77 -4.75 -6.14
CA ALA A 151 -11.73 -5.77 -7.18
C ALA A 151 -12.99 -6.64 -7.20
N LEU A 152 -13.53 -6.98 -6.02
CA LEU A 152 -14.80 -7.71 -5.88
C LEU A 152 -16.01 -6.88 -6.35
N THR A 153 -16.00 -5.56 -6.13
CA THR A 153 -17.11 -4.68 -6.48
C THR A 153 -17.17 -4.34 -7.96
N PHE A 154 -16.05 -3.93 -8.57
CA PHE A 154 -16.04 -3.34 -9.91
C PHE A 154 -15.80 -4.35 -11.04
N ASN A 155 -15.19 -5.52 -10.76
CA ASN A 155 -14.83 -6.57 -11.72
C ASN A 155 -14.06 -6.08 -12.99
N GLN A 156 -13.61 -4.83 -13.01
CA GLN A 156 -12.81 -4.22 -14.07
C GLN A 156 -11.52 -3.68 -13.49
N ILE A 157 -10.41 -4.01 -14.15
CA ILE A 157 -9.05 -3.69 -13.69
C ILE A 157 -8.88 -2.18 -13.51
N ALA A 158 -9.28 -1.38 -14.51
CA ALA A 158 -9.06 0.06 -14.50
C ALA A 158 -9.84 0.77 -13.37
N ALA A 159 -11.12 0.41 -13.18
CA ALA A 159 -11.96 1.00 -12.15
C ALA A 159 -11.50 0.63 -10.73
N ALA A 160 -11.15 -0.64 -10.51
CA ALA A 160 -10.67 -1.11 -9.21
C ALA A 160 -9.32 -0.47 -8.83
N LEU A 161 -8.40 -0.35 -9.80
CA LEU A 161 -7.12 0.33 -9.58
C LEU A 161 -7.32 1.82 -9.30
N GLY A 162 -8.13 2.52 -10.10
CA GLY A 162 -8.43 3.93 -9.89
C GLY A 162 -9.03 4.20 -8.50
N ALA A 163 -9.96 3.35 -8.05
CA ALA A 163 -10.55 3.46 -6.72
C ALA A 163 -9.53 3.24 -5.60
N SER A 164 -8.69 2.20 -5.71
CA SER A 164 -7.66 1.91 -4.70
C SER A 164 -6.59 3.00 -4.59
N LEU A 165 -6.11 3.52 -5.74
CA LEU A 165 -5.12 4.60 -5.79
C LEU A 165 -5.73 5.93 -5.34
N GLY A 166 -6.97 6.22 -5.72
CA GLY A 166 -7.70 7.40 -5.26
C GLY A 166 -7.91 7.39 -3.74
N PHE A 167 -8.32 6.25 -3.18
CA PHE A 167 -8.43 6.06 -1.74
C PHE A 167 -7.08 6.29 -1.04
N TYR A 168 -5.99 5.71 -1.56
CA TYR A 168 -4.66 5.91 -0.99
C TYR A 168 -4.22 7.39 -1.00
N LEU A 169 -4.41 8.09 -2.12
CA LEU A 169 -4.06 9.51 -2.24
C LEU A 169 -4.90 10.39 -1.31
N LEU A 170 -6.20 10.09 -1.17
CA LEU A 170 -7.08 10.80 -0.24
C LEU A 170 -6.66 10.58 1.21
N ALA A 171 -6.48 9.32 1.62
CA ALA A 171 -6.09 8.95 2.98
C ALA A 171 -4.74 9.56 3.39
N ARG A 172 -3.85 9.81 2.43
CA ARG A 172 -2.55 10.45 2.69
C ARG A 172 -2.61 11.97 2.68
N THR A 173 -3.35 12.58 1.75
CA THR A 173 -3.40 14.05 1.63
C THR A 173 -4.37 14.70 2.62
N ILE A 174 -5.28 13.96 3.23
CA ILE A 174 -6.30 14.52 4.13
C ILE A 174 -5.71 15.23 5.35
N ALA A 175 -4.58 14.76 5.90
CA ALA A 175 -3.92 15.42 7.03
C ALA A 175 -3.38 16.81 6.65
N VAL A 176 -2.79 16.93 5.46
CA VAL A 176 -2.29 18.21 4.92
C VAL A 176 -3.45 19.15 4.62
N VAL A 177 -4.53 18.64 4.02
CA VAL A 177 -5.75 19.41 3.75
C VAL A 177 -6.39 19.90 5.06
N GLN A 178 -6.44 19.07 6.10
CA GLN A 178 -6.92 19.45 7.43
C GLN A 178 -6.04 20.53 8.06
N LEU A 179 -4.72 20.40 8.01
CA LEU A 179 -3.79 21.42 8.51
C LEU A 179 -3.99 22.78 7.79
N MET A 180 -4.17 22.76 6.47
CA MET A 180 -4.46 23.96 5.69
C MET A 180 -5.83 24.55 6.05
N ALA A 181 -6.86 23.72 6.24
CA ALA A 181 -8.22 24.17 6.59
C ALA A 181 -8.31 24.72 8.03
N HIS A 182 -7.47 24.23 8.94
CA HIS A 182 -7.43 24.69 10.34
C HIS A 182 -6.54 25.92 10.54
N THR A 183 -5.75 26.34 9.54
CA THR A 183 -4.91 27.54 9.61
C THR A 183 -5.69 28.73 9.03
N PRO A 184 -6.29 29.60 9.86
CA PRO A 184 -7.21 30.62 9.37
C PRO A 184 -6.44 31.76 8.70
N LEU A 185 -6.35 31.72 7.37
CA LEU A 185 -5.89 32.86 6.58
C LEU A 185 -7.03 33.91 6.51
N MET A 186 -7.08 34.77 7.53
CA MET A 186 -7.74 36.10 7.58
C MET A 186 -9.25 36.24 7.26
N PHE A 187 -9.97 35.20 6.86
CA PHE A 187 -11.43 35.24 6.61
C PHE A 187 -12.20 34.22 7.47
N ALA A 188 -11.99 34.28 8.77
CA ALA A 188 -12.81 33.57 9.73
C ALA A 188 -14.18 34.27 9.84
N HIS A 189 -15.28 33.60 9.46
CA HIS A 189 -16.60 33.67 10.13
C HIS A 189 -17.77 33.06 9.30
N THR A 190 -17.56 32.55 8.07
CA THR A 190 -18.67 32.00 7.28
C THR A 190 -19.08 30.59 7.75
N ALA A 191 -20.38 30.35 7.93
CA ALA A 191 -20.94 29.04 8.29
C ALA A 191 -20.55 27.91 7.31
N SER A 192 -20.27 28.26 6.05
CA SER A 192 -19.72 27.36 5.03
C SER A 192 -18.35 26.79 5.43
N HIS A 193 -17.47 27.58 6.05
CA HIS A 193 -16.16 27.11 6.50
C HIS A 193 -16.28 26.07 7.62
N ARG A 194 -17.21 26.26 8.56
CA ARG A 194 -17.48 25.26 9.62
C ARG A 194 -18.05 23.97 9.06
N PHE A 195 -18.92 24.05 8.05
CA PHE A 195 -19.45 22.87 7.39
C PHE A 195 -18.36 22.09 6.63
N ILE A 196 -17.48 22.79 5.91
CA ILE A 196 -16.35 22.17 5.19
C ILE A 196 -15.39 21.48 6.17
N VAL A 197 -15.05 22.12 7.29
CA VAL A 197 -14.19 21.52 8.33
C VAL A 197 -14.86 20.29 8.95
N ALA A 198 -16.15 20.36 9.30
CA ALA A 198 -16.87 19.21 9.87
C ALA A 198 -17.00 18.04 8.89
N ALA A 199 -17.22 18.33 7.59
CA ALA A 199 -17.24 17.31 6.55
C ALA A 199 -15.86 16.65 6.37
N LEU A 200 -14.78 17.45 6.38
CA LEU A 200 -13.41 16.95 6.34
C LEU A 200 -13.08 16.07 7.56
N ASP A 201 -13.50 16.46 8.76
CA ASP A 201 -13.28 15.67 9.97
C ASP A 201 -14.06 14.36 9.97
N ALA A 202 -15.30 14.35 9.44
CA ALA A 202 -16.07 13.13 9.27
C ALA A 202 -15.41 12.16 8.28
N VAL A 203 -14.86 12.68 7.18
CA VAL A 203 -14.09 11.88 6.20
C VAL A 203 -12.78 11.39 6.81
N ALA A 204 -12.08 12.22 7.59
CA ALA A 204 -10.85 11.83 8.30
C ALA A 204 -11.10 10.81 9.43
N PHE A 205 -12.30 10.78 10.02
CA PHE A 205 -12.68 9.74 10.96
C PHE A 205 -12.92 8.39 10.27
N ALA A 206 -13.45 8.42 9.04
CA ALA A 206 -13.67 7.21 8.24
C ALA A 206 -12.39 6.69 7.56
N LEU A 207 -11.44 7.57 7.25
CA LEU A 207 -10.17 7.22 6.61
C LEU A 207 -9.08 6.89 7.65
N PRO A 208 -8.36 5.76 7.53
CA PRO A 208 -7.19 5.52 8.35
C PRO A 208 -6.15 6.61 8.08
N ARG A 209 -5.59 7.22 9.14
CA ARG A 209 -4.56 8.27 9.05
C ARG A 209 -3.21 7.69 8.61
N LEU A 210 -3.13 7.29 7.34
CA LEU A 210 -1.93 6.71 6.72
C LEU A 210 -0.75 7.70 6.66
N ASP A 211 -0.98 8.99 6.93
CA ASP A 211 0.06 10.01 7.05
C ASP A 211 1.01 9.78 8.24
N GLU A 212 0.52 9.17 9.32
CA GLU A 212 1.37 8.84 10.49
C GLU A 212 2.22 7.59 10.25
N PHE A 213 1.91 6.81 9.21
CA PHE A 213 2.66 5.62 8.85
C PHE A 213 3.87 6.00 7.97
N THR A 214 4.99 5.35 8.26
CA THR A 214 6.17 5.34 7.38
C THR A 214 6.81 6.73 7.24
N ARG A 215 6.86 7.48 8.36
CA ARG A 215 7.45 8.83 8.43
C ARG A 215 8.95 8.81 8.14
N SER A 216 9.39 9.68 7.22
CA SER A 216 10.79 9.80 6.82
C SER A 216 11.69 10.48 7.87
N GLU A 217 11.08 11.11 8.89
CA GLU A 217 11.79 11.63 10.08
C GLU A 217 12.36 10.52 10.97
N TRP A 218 11.89 9.28 10.87
CA TRP A 218 12.45 8.14 11.61
C TRP A 218 13.66 7.52 10.92
N LEU A 219 14.23 8.17 9.91
CA LEU A 219 15.33 7.64 9.11
C LEU A 219 16.51 8.62 9.03
N VAL A 220 16.39 9.76 9.72
CA VAL A 220 17.36 10.87 9.80
C VAL A 220 17.76 11.03 11.26
#